data_AF-A0A374UQ64-F1
#
_entry.id   AF-A0A374UQ64-F1
#
_cell.length_a   1.000
_cell.length_b   1.000
_cell.length_c   1.000
_cell.angle_alpha   90.00
_cell.angle_beta   90.00
_cell.angle_gamma   90.00
#
_symmetry.space_group_name_H-M   'P 1'
#
loop_
_entity.id
_entity.type
_entity.pdbx_description
1 polymer ?
#
loop_
_entity_poly.entity_id
_entity_poly.type
_entity_poly.pdbx_seq_one_letter_code
_entity_poly.pdbx_strand_id
1 'polypeptide(L)'
;MLKIPENKTRKRFRIAQCVFYALLVFLCSMPFIQGANSQGVFYSYSVLDLISFIGGNADGALGSAFLKYVMFTPILIIIPVVGFFFCALDSQRNMKNIVSLICCAAGIISIIIFAGSALSLGALLSLLIYLLVSFLTTLAIFARFIGDKKENEK
;
A
#
# COMPACT_ATOMS: atom_id res chain seq x y z
N MET A 1 7.24 -27.37 -3.94
CA MET A 1 6.80 -26.60 -2.76
C MET A 1 5.44 -27.11 -2.31
N LEU A 2 5.36 -27.73 -1.14
CA LEU A 2 4.16 -28.39 -0.60
C LEU A 2 2.97 -27.42 -0.47
N LYS A 3 1.84 -27.78 -1.09
CA LYS A 3 0.53 -27.16 -0.90
C LYS A 3 0.02 -27.57 0.49
N ILE A 4 0.35 -26.79 1.51
CA ILE A 4 -0.18 -27.01 2.87
C ILE A 4 -1.59 -26.39 2.91
N PRO A 5 -2.66 -27.17 3.20
CA PRO A 5 -4.01 -26.64 3.27
C PRO A 5 -4.14 -25.57 4.36
N GLU A 6 -5.05 -24.61 4.14
CA GLU A 6 -5.18 -23.40 4.95
C GLU A 6 -5.83 -23.70 6.31
N ASN A 7 -5.12 -23.43 7.41
CA ASN A 7 -5.67 -23.55 8.77
C ASN A 7 -6.58 -22.34 9.12
N LYS A 8 -7.53 -22.49 10.05
CA LYS A 8 -8.54 -21.49 10.45
C LYS A 8 -7.92 -20.14 10.84
N THR A 9 -6.79 -20.16 11.53
CA THR A 9 -6.03 -18.95 11.91
C THR A 9 -5.40 -18.26 10.70
N ARG A 10 -4.91 -19.03 9.72
CA ARG A 10 -4.29 -18.53 8.49
C ARG A 10 -5.31 -17.83 7.59
N LYS A 11 -6.53 -18.37 7.52
CA LYS A 11 -7.68 -17.74 6.84
C LYS A 11 -8.01 -16.36 7.43
N ARG A 12 -7.97 -16.22 8.77
CA ARG A 12 -8.22 -14.93 9.44
C ARG A 12 -7.15 -13.89 9.11
N PHE A 13 -5.87 -14.26 9.09
CA PHE A 13 -4.79 -13.37 8.70
C PHE A 13 -4.91 -12.91 7.23
N ARG A 14 -5.27 -13.80 6.31
CA ARG A 14 -5.52 -13.43 4.90
C ARG A 14 -6.67 -12.43 4.78
N ILE A 15 -7.79 -12.68 5.45
CA ILE A 15 -8.94 -11.77 5.41
C ILE A 15 -8.55 -10.39 5.96
N ALA A 16 -7.83 -10.34 7.07
CA ALA A 16 -7.34 -9.08 7.63
C ALA A 16 -6.47 -8.31 6.63
N GLN A 17 -5.51 -8.98 5.98
CA GLN A 17 -4.68 -8.38 4.93
C GLN A 17 -5.51 -7.86 3.75
N CYS A 18 -6.50 -8.62 3.28
CA CYS A 18 -7.41 -8.16 2.22
C CYS A 18 -8.18 -6.90 2.64
N VAL A 19 -8.68 -6.84 3.87
CA VAL A 19 -9.37 -5.64 4.39
C VAL A 19 -8.43 -4.45 4.42
N PHE A 20 -7.19 -4.63 4.88
CA PHE A 20 -6.21 -3.54 4.90
C PHE A 20 -5.83 -3.05 3.50
N TYR A 21 -5.67 -3.95 2.52
CA TYR A 21 -5.44 -3.54 1.13
C TYR A 21 -6.65 -2.83 0.52
N ALA A 22 -7.88 -3.26 0.83
CA ALA A 22 -9.08 -2.55 0.41
C ALA A 22 -9.16 -1.14 1.04
N LEU A 23 -8.79 -1.01 2.32
CA LEU A 23 -8.69 0.28 2.99
C LEU A 23 -7.62 1.19 2.37
N LEU A 24 -6.48 0.65 1.94
CA LEU A 24 -5.46 1.41 1.22
C LEU A 24 -5.97 1.98 -0.11
N VAL A 25 -6.76 1.20 -0.85
CA VAL A 25 -7.42 1.70 -2.07
C VAL A 25 -8.42 2.81 -1.73
N PHE A 26 -9.19 2.65 -0.65
CA PHE A 26 -10.12 3.70 -0.20
C PHE A 26 -9.38 4.99 0.21
N LEU A 27 -8.25 4.89 0.91
CA LEU A 27 -7.46 6.06 1.32
C LEU A 27 -6.90 6.87 0.14
N CYS A 28 -6.85 6.30 -1.08
CA CYS A 28 -6.45 7.04 -2.27
C CYS A 28 -7.46 8.14 -2.65
N SER A 29 -8.71 8.08 -2.18
CA SER A 29 -9.70 9.17 -2.34
C SER A 29 -9.60 10.25 -1.26
N MET A 30 -8.82 10.03 -0.20
CA MET A 30 -8.55 11.04 0.81
C MET A 30 -7.39 11.95 0.38
N PRO A 31 -7.29 13.16 0.96
CA PRO A 31 -6.12 14.00 0.80
C PRO A 31 -4.84 13.20 0.99
N PHE A 32 -3.96 13.24 -0.01
CA PHE A 32 -2.67 12.56 0.00
C PHE A 32 -1.52 13.58 0.07
N ILE A 33 -1.65 14.69 -0.66
CA ILE A 33 -0.72 15.82 -0.60
C ILE A 33 -1.46 17.06 -0.09
N GLN A 34 -0.84 17.81 0.82
CA GLN A 34 -1.33 19.12 1.24
C GLN A 34 -0.18 20.12 1.40
N GLY A 35 -0.43 21.38 1.10
CA GLY A 35 0.56 22.45 1.26
C GLY A 35 -0.02 23.83 1.04
N ALA A 36 0.83 24.84 1.09
CA ALA A 36 0.49 26.21 0.74
C ALA A 36 1.42 26.68 -0.39
N ASN A 37 0.88 27.34 -1.40
CA ASN A 37 1.70 27.94 -2.44
C ASN A 37 2.40 29.22 -1.93
N SER A 38 3.29 29.79 -2.74
CA SER A 38 4.00 31.03 -2.43
C SER A 38 3.10 32.26 -2.27
N GLN A 39 1.81 32.15 -2.61
CA GLN A 39 0.79 33.17 -2.42
C GLN A 39 -0.13 32.89 -1.22
N GLY A 40 0.17 31.87 -0.40
CA GLY A 40 -0.61 31.52 0.79
C GLY A 40 -1.91 30.77 0.50
N VAL A 41 -2.15 30.33 -0.74
CA VAL A 41 -3.29 29.50 -1.09
C VAL A 41 -3.00 28.05 -0.70
N PHE A 42 -3.83 27.52 0.19
CA PHE A 42 -3.77 26.12 0.58
C PHE A 42 -4.31 25.22 -0.53
N TYR A 43 -3.59 24.13 -0.79
CA TYR A 43 -4.02 23.10 -1.70
C TYR A 43 -4.01 21.74 -1.00
N SER A 44 -4.96 20.90 -1.38
CA SER A 44 -5.11 19.54 -0.86
C SER A 44 -5.58 18.66 -2.00
N TYR A 45 -4.80 17.63 -2.33
CA TYR A 45 -5.09 16.76 -3.46
C TYR A 45 -5.08 15.30 -3.02
N SER A 46 -6.12 14.57 -3.39
CA SER A 46 -6.15 13.11 -3.28
C SER A 46 -5.36 12.44 -4.41
N VAL A 47 -5.05 11.15 -4.29
CA VAL A 47 -4.38 10.40 -5.38
C VAL A 47 -5.24 10.40 -6.64
N LEU A 48 -6.57 10.35 -6.48
CA LEU A 48 -7.51 10.40 -7.60
C LEU A 48 -7.51 11.78 -8.30
N ASP A 49 -7.48 12.87 -7.53
CA ASP A 49 -7.39 14.22 -8.11
C ASP A 49 -6.10 14.37 -8.91
N LEU A 50 -4.99 13.87 -8.36
CA LEU A 50 -3.69 13.90 -9.03
C LEU A 50 -3.69 13.12 -10.34
N ILE A 51 -4.35 11.97 -10.40
CA ILE A 51 -4.51 11.20 -11.63
C ILE A 51 -5.30 11.97 -12.68
N SER A 52 -6.29 12.78 -12.28
CA SER A 52 -7.08 13.59 -13.21
C SER A 52 -6.25 14.66 -13.94
N PHE A 53 -5.11 15.05 -13.36
CA PHE A 53 -4.17 15.99 -13.98
C PHE A 53 -3.20 15.31 -14.97
N ILE A 54 -3.22 13.97 -15.10
CA ILE A 54 -2.39 13.25 -16.08
C ILE A 54 -2.84 13.63 -17.50
N GLY A 55 -1.97 14.35 -18.22
CA GLY A 55 -2.25 14.83 -19.58
C GLY A 55 -2.82 16.26 -19.64
N GLY A 56 -3.01 16.93 -18.50
CA GLY A 56 -3.35 18.35 -18.42
C GLY A 56 -2.11 19.26 -18.40
N ASN A 57 -2.30 20.55 -18.71
CA ASN A 57 -1.27 21.58 -18.48
C ASN A 57 -1.34 22.03 -17.02
N ALA A 58 -0.22 22.07 -16.32
CA ALA A 58 -0.16 22.73 -15.01
C ALA A 58 -0.24 24.24 -15.19
N ASP A 59 -1.41 24.81 -14.90
CA ASP A 59 -1.49 26.24 -14.66
C ASP A 59 -0.91 26.57 -13.29
N GLY A 60 0.21 27.32 -13.32
CA GLY A 60 0.68 28.31 -12.33
C GLY A 60 0.97 27.88 -10.88
N ALA A 61 0.13 27.04 -10.27
CA ALA A 61 0.18 26.71 -8.84
C ALA A 61 1.00 25.44 -8.53
N LEU A 62 1.14 24.54 -9.51
CA LEU A 62 1.81 23.26 -9.38
C LEU A 62 2.96 23.23 -10.39
N GLY A 63 4.15 23.69 -9.97
CA GLY A 63 5.29 23.85 -10.87
C GLY A 63 5.64 22.57 -11.67
N SER A 64 6.41 22.71 -12.75
CA SER A 64 6.77 21.62 -13.68
C SER A 64 7.35 20.35 -13.02
N ALA A 65 7.96 20.47 -11.84
CA ALA A 65 8.40 19.33 -11.03
C ALA A 65 7.23 18.47 -10.53
N PHE A 66 6.11 19.08 -10.12
CA PHE A 66 4.91 18.39 -9.68
C PHE A 66 4.28 17.56 -10.82
N LEU A 67 4.25 18.10 -12.04
CA LEU A 67 3.71 17.40 -13.20
C LEU A 67 4.46 16.09 -13.53
N LYS A 68 5.79 16.08 -13.30
CA LYS A 68 6.60 14.86 -13.46
C LYS A 68 6.20 13.78 -12.46
N TYR A 69 5.92 14.17 -11.23
CA TYR A 69 5.48 13.23 -10.21
C TYR A 69 4.06 12.72 -10.50
N VAL A 70 3.15 13.58 -10.99
CA VAL A 70 1.76 13.25 -11.35
C VAL A 70 1.66 12.02 -12.28
N MET A 71 2.60 11.87 -13.22
CA MET A 71 2.64 10.70 -14.12
C MET A 71 2.87 9.37 -13.38
N PHE A 72 3.51 9.40 -12.22
CA PHE A 72 3.81 8.20 -11.41
C PHE A 72 2.80 7.98 -10.28
N THR A 73 1.87 8.90 -10.05
CA THR A 73 0.80 8.79 -9.04
C THR A 73 -0.10 7.56 -9.19
N PRO A 74 -0.40 7.03 -10.40
CA PRO A 74 -1.16 5.80 -10.55
C PRO A 74 -0.56 4.59 -9.82
N ILE A 75 0.76 4.57 -9.61
CA ILE A 75 1.46 3.50 -8.89
C ILE A 75 0.91 3.35 -7.46
N LEU A 76 0.49 4.46 -6.82
CA LEU A 76 -0.05 4.45 -5.46
C LEU A 76 -1.39 3.69 -5.36
N ILE A 77 -2.15 3.58 -6.45
CA ILE A 77 -3.39 2.78 -6.52
C ILE A 77 -3.10 1.37 -7.00
N ILE A 78 -2.18 1.20 -7.95
CA ILE A 78 -1.87 -0.12 -8.51
C ILE A 78 -1.27 -1.05 -7.44
N ILE A 79 -0.34 -0.56 -6.61
CA ILE A 79 0.29 -1.37 -5.55
C ILE A 79 -0.74 -2.02 -4.61
N PRO A 80 -1.67 -1.27 -3.96
CA PRO A 80 -2.62 -1.88 -3.05
C PRO A 80 -3.65 -2.76 -3.76
N VAL A 81 -4.01 -2.46 -5.01
CA VAL A 81 -4.88 -3.33 -5.83
C VAL A 81 -4.21 -4.67 -6.13
N VAL A 82 -2.94 -4.65 -6.53
CA VAL A 82 -2.15 -5.87 -6.77
C VAL A 82 -2.02 -6.67 -5.47
N GLY A 83 -1.69 -6.00 -4.36
CA GLY A 83 -1.64 -6.60 -3.03
C GLY A 83 -2.96 -7.28 -2.64
N PHE A 84 -4.09 -6.62 -2.89
CA PHE A 84 -5.42 -7.16 -2.65
C PHE A 84 -5.68 -8.44 -3.46
N PHE A 85 -5.46 -8.42 -4.78
CA PHE A 85 -5.72 -9.56 -5.64
C PHE A 85 -4.83 -10.75 -5.31
N PHE A 86 -3.55 -10.54 -4.99
CA PHE A 86 -2.66 -11.61 -4.57
C PHE A 86 -3.06 -12.20 -3.21
N CYS A 87 -3.45 -11.36 -2.25
CA CYS A 87 -3.98 -11.83 -0.97
C CYS A 87 -5.31 -12.60 -1.15
N ALA A 88 -6.18 -12.20 -2.08
CA ALA A 88 -7.49 -12.82 -2.30
C ALA A 88 -7.41 -14.12 -3.11
N LEU A 89 -6.67 -14.14 -4.23
CA LEU A 89 -6.68 -15.23 -5.22
C LEU A 89 -5.78 -16.41 -4.84
N ASP A 90 -4.63 -16.14 -4.23
CA ASP A 90 -3.79 -17.23 -3.79
C ASP A 90 -4.33 -17.70 -2.44
N SER A 91 -4.53 -19.01 -2.26
CA SER A 91 -4.98 -19.61 -1.00
C SER A 91 -3.89 -20.47 -0.38
N GLN A 92 -2.91 -20.93 -1.16
CA GLN A 92 -2.10 -22.10 -0.81
C GLN A 92 -0.59 -21.86 -0.76
N ARG A 93 -0.06 -20.79 -1.37
CA ARG A 93 1.40 -20.62 -1.49
C ARG A 93 1.96 -19.60 -0.50
N ASN A 94 3.23 -19.81 -0.13
CA ASN A 94 4.06 -18.81 0.60
C ASN A 94 4.29 -17.53 -0.23
N MET A 95 4.02 -17.58 -1.53
CA MET A 95 4.19 -16.47 -2.47
C MET A 95 3.42 -15.22 -2.04
N LYS A 96 2.24 -15.38 -1.41
CA LYS A 96 1.43 -14.28 -0.87
C LYS A 96 2.16 -13.42 0.16
N ASN A 97 2.87 -14.05 1.09
CA ASN A 97 3.55 -13.31 2.14
C ASN A 97 4.74 -12.52 1.57
N ILE A 98 5.44 -13.09 0.59
CA ILE A 98 6.55 -12.40 -0.11
C ILE A 98 6.01 -11.24 -0.95
N VAL A 99 4.98 -11.48 -1.77
CA VAL A 99 4.37 -10.45 -2.62
C VAL A 99 3.77 -9.32 -1.78
N SER A 100 3.11 -9.65 -0.66
CA SER A 100 2.58 -8.65 0.27
C SER A 100 3.69 -7.82 0.90
N LEU A 101 4.82 -8.42 1.28
CA LEU A 101 5.95 -7.69 1.86
C LEU A 101 6.59 -6.75 0.83
N ILE A 102 6.72 -7.20 -0.42
CA ILE A 102 7.18 -6.36 -1.55
C ILE A 102 6.20 -5.22 -1.82
N CYS A 103 4.89 -5.48 -1.84
CA CYS A 103 3.86 -4.42 -1.99
C CYS A 103 3.94 -3.40 -0.86
N CYS A 104 4.16 -3.83 0.39
CA CYS A 104 4.32 -2.91 1.51
C CYS A 104 5.57 -2.04 1.36
N ALA A 105 6.71 -2.64 1.03
CA ALA A 105 7.96 -1.89 0.83
C ALA A 105 7.82 -0.90 -0.34
N ALA A 106 7.27 -1.34 -1.47
CA ALA A 106 7.01 -0.48 -2.62
C ALA A 106 6.05 0.65 -2.27
N GLY A 107 4.94 0.36 -1.57
CA GLY A 107 3.95 1.36 -1.15
C GLY A 107 4.55 2.44 -0.25
N ILE A 108 5.35 2.04 0.75
CA ILE A 108 6.03 2.99 1.66
C ILE A 108 7.01 3.88 0.88
N ILE A 109 7.84 3.28 0.01
CA ILE A 109 8.81 4.02 -0.80
C ILE A 109 8.09 5.01 -1.72
N SER A 110 7.01 4.57 -2.39
CA SER A 110 6.20 5.44 -3.26
C SER A 110 5.59 6.61 -2.50
N ILE A 111 5.06 6.39 -1.29
CA ILE A 111 4.51 7.48 -0.45
C ILE A 111 5.61 8.47 -0.05
N ILE A 112 6.79 7.99 0.37
CA ILE A 112 7.88 8.88 0.79
C ILE A 112 8.38 9.73 -0.37
N ILE A 113 8.59 9.13 -1.54
CA ILE A 113 9.07 9.85 -2.73
C ILE A 113 8.05 10.90 -3.20
N PHE A 114 6.76 10.57 -3.11
CA PHE A 114 5.70 11.37 -3.73
C PHE A 114 5.10 12.42 -2.79
N ALA A 115 4.79 12.05 -1.55
CA ALA A 115 4.23 12.97 -0.56
C ALA A 115 5.32 13.78 0.16
N GLY A 116 6.52 13.22 0.35
CA GLY A 116 7.68 13.93 0.90
C GLY A 116 7.35 14.73 2.17
N SER A 117 7.67 16.03 2.16
CA SER A 117 7.36 16.97 3.25
C SER A 117 5.91 17.51 3.22
N ALA A 118 5.15 17.21 2.17
CA ALA A 118 3.77 17.63 1.97
C ALA A 118 2.74 16.53 2.33
N LEU A 119 3.14 15.62 3.21
CA LEU A 119 2.30 14.54 3.74
C LEU A 119 1.01 15.11 4.35
N SER A 120 -0.12 14.58 3.91
CA SER A 120 -1.42 14.83 4.53
C SER A 120 -1.94 13.57 5.24
N LEU A 121 -3.15 13.67 5.79
CA LEU A 121 -3.75 12.62 6.61
C LEU A 121 -3.88 11.28 5.88
N GLY A 122 -4.31 11.27 4.61
CA GLY A 122 -4.51 10.03 3.85
C GLY A 122 -3.21 9.29 3.55
N ALA A 123 -2.13 10.02 3.29
CA ALA A 123 -0.80 9.45 3.10
C ALA A 123 -0.22 8.89 4.40
N LEU A 124 -0.39 9.60 5.53
CA LEU A 124 0.00 9.13 6.86
C LEU A 124 -0.74 7.84 7.26
N LEU A 125 -2.06 7.82 7.11
CA LEU A 125 -2.88 6.64 7.39
C LEU A 125 -2.47 5.47 6.50
N SER A 126 -2.22 5.72 5.21
CA SER A 126 -1.77 4.67 4.28
C SER A 126 -0.42 4.08 4.70
N LEU A 127 0.52 4.93 5.14
CA LEU A 127 1.83 4.50 5.61
C LEU A 127 1.71 3.62 6.87
N LEU A 128 0.85 4.00 7.82
CA LEU A 128 0.56 3.19 9.00
C LEU A 128 -0.06 1.83 8.64
N ILE A 129 -1.00 1.80 7.69
CA ILE A 129 -1.61 0.55 7.25
C ILE A 129 -0.56 -0.35 6.55
N TYR A 130 0.30 0.20 5.70
CA TYR A 130 1.38 -0.59 5.08
C TYR A 130 2.34 -1.19 6.12
N LEU A 131 2.69 -0.44 7.17
CA LEU A 131 3.49 -0.96 8.28
C LEU A 131 2.76 -2.08 9.03
N LEU A 132 1.45 -1.92 9.27
CA LEU A 132 0.63 -2.91 9.95
C LEU A 132 0.51 -4.20 9.13
N VAL A 133 0.29 -4.09 7.81
CA VAL A 133 0.29 -5.24 6.90
C VAL A 133 1.64 -5.94 6.90
N SER A 134 2.76 -5.19 6.85
CA SER A 134 4.10 -5.75 6.95
C SER A 134 4.32 -6.52 8.26
N PHE A 135 3.89 -5.96 9.39
CA PHE A 135 3.95 -6.65 10.69
C PHE A 135 3.12 -7.95 10.70
N LEU A 136 1.88 -7.91 10.21
CA LEU A 136 1.02 -9.10 10.11
C LEU A 136 1.60 -10.17 9.18
N THR A 137 2.18 -9.79 8.03
CA THR A 137 2.85 -10.75 7.13
C THR A 137 4.03 -11.41 7.82
N THR A 138 4.82 -10.66 8.58
CA THR A 138 5.98 -11.17 9.31
C THR A 138 5.56 -12.16 10.40
N LEU A 139 4.54 -11.83 11.20
CA LEU A 139 3.98 -12.76 12.19
C LEU A 139 3.43 -14.04 11.54
N ALA A 140 2.78 -13.94 10.38
CA ALA A 140 2.27 -15.10 9.66
C ALA A 140 3.41 -16.00 9.14
N ILE A 141 4.55 -15.43 8.76
CA ILE A 141 5.76 -16.19 8.39
C ILE A 141 6.36 -16.88 9.62
N PHE A 142 6.56 -16.17 10.73
CA PHE A 142 7.11 -16.75 11.97
C PHE A 142 6.24 -17.87 12.53
N ALA A 143 4.92 -17.69 12.55
CA ALA A 143 3.99 -18.72 13.00
C ALA A 143 4.08 -20.01 12.15
N ARG A 144 4.43 -19.88 10.86
CA ARG A 144 4.69 -21.04 9.99
C ARG A 144 5.98 -21.75 10.33
N PHE A 145 7.08 -21.01 10.51
CA PHE A 145 8.38 -21.59 10.88
C PHE A 145 8.32 -22.36 12.21
N ILE A 146 7.59 -21.84 13.20
CA ILE A 146 7.40 -22.52 14.49
C ILE A 146 6.54 -23.78 14.32
N GLY A 147 5.52 -23.73 13.47
CA GLY A 147 4.69 -24.90 13.16
C GLY A 147 5.47 -26.03 12.49
N ASP A 148 6.25 -25.71 11.45
CA ASP A 148 7.06 -26.68 10.70
C ASP A 148 8.16 -27.31 11.59
N LYS A 149 8.74 -26.55 12.53
CA LYS A 149 9.70 -27.10 13.52
C LYS A 149 9.10 -28.18 14.41
N LYS A 150 7.88 -27.94 14.94
CA LYS A 150 7.20 -28.90 15.81
C LYS A 150 6.75 -30.18 15.10
N GLU A 151 6.59 -30.13 13.78
CA GLU A 151 6.22 -31.29 12.97
C GLU A 151 7.45 -32.15 12.63
N ASN A 152 8.63 -31.54 12.47
CA ASN A 152 9.90 -32.23 12.25
C ASN A 152 10.54 -32.82 13.53
N GLU A 153 10.10 -32.39 14.71
CA GLU A 153 10.53 -32.92 16.01
C GLU A 153 9.67 -34.12 16.49
N LYS A 154 8.67 -34.54 15.71
CA LYS A 154 7.82 -35.72 15.97
C LYS A 154 8.17 -36.86 15.01
#